data_AF-M0FAP1-F1
#
_entry.id   AF-M0FAP1-F1
#
_cell.length_a   1.000
_cell.length_b   1.000
_cell.length_c   1.000
_cell.angle_alpha   90.00
_cell.angle_beta   90.00
_cell.angle_gamma   90.00
#
_symmetry.space_group_name_H-M   'P 1'
#
loop_
_entity.id
_entity.type
_entity.pdbx_description
1 polymer ?
#
loop_
_entity_poly.entity_id
_entity_poly.type
_entity_poly.pdbx_seq_one_letter_code
_entity_poly.pdbx_strand_id
1 'polypeptide(L)'
;MSTTVRVRCTDCAYEEAFDSLRRARTALDDHERETGHAVDWEIGGLAPGVERAGDDAGVCGREGCANPDSPLLDHDPSTASDPSA
;
A
#
# COMPACT_ATOMS: atom_id res chain seq x y z
N MET A 1 -7.81 15.58 -0.12
CA MET A 1 -6.71 14.90 0.59
C MET A 1 -5.63 14.59 -0.42
N SER A 2 -4.40 15.03 -0.16
CA SER A 2 -3.21 14.68 -0.94
C SER A 2 -2.53 13.49 -0.26
N THR A 3 -2.07 12.52 -1.03
CA THR A 3 -1.26 11.41 -0.51
C THR A 3 0.10 11.95 -0.09
N THR A 4 0.50 11.66 1.15
CA THR A 4 1.84 11.96 1.65
C THR A 4 2.48 10.66 2.08
N VAL A 5 3.69 10.43 1.60
CA VAL A 5 4.52 9.27 1.93
C VAL A 5 5.72 9.78 2.71
N ARG A 6 5.98 9.21 3.88
CA ARG A 6 7.20 9.49 4.64
C ARG A 6 8.12 8.31 4.52
N VAL A 7 9.39 8.60 4.29
CA VAL A 7 10.48 7.64 4.18
C VAL A 7 11.49 7.98 5.26
N ARG A 8 11.86 7.00 6.08
CA ARG A 8 12.77 7.19 7.21
C ARG A 8 13.78 6.06 7.25
N CYS A 9 15.06 6.39 7.28
CA CYS A 9 16.09 5.41 7.56
C CYS A 9 16.06 5.04 9.05
N THR A 10 16.18 3.75 9.33
CA THR A 10 16.24 3.25 10.71
C THR A 10 17.65 3.32 11.29
N ASP A 11 18.66 3.44 10.44
CA ASP A 11 20.09 3.38 10.79
C ASP A 11 20.79 4.75 10.74
N CYS A 12 20.19 5.77 10.12
CA CYS A 12 20.74 7.11 10.01
C CYS A 12 19.68 8.22 10.11
N ALA A 13 20.09 9.48 10.06
CA ALA A 13 19.20 10.63 10.24
C ALA A 13 18.36 10.99 8.98
N TYR A 14 18.36 10.14 7.96
CA TYR A 14 17.61 10.39 6.73
C TYR A 14 16.10 10.27 6.98
N GLU A 15 15.36 11.34 6.71
CA GLU A 15 13.90 11.40 6.77
C GLU A 15 13.40 12.40 5.72
N GLU A 16 12.48 11.98 4.86
CA GLU A 16 11.89 12.83 3.82
C GLU A 16 10.41 12.50 3.58
N ALA A 17 9.64 13.52 3.22
CA ALA A 17 8.22 13.39 2.89
C ALA A 17 7.97 13.74 1.41
N PHE A 18 7.19 12.90 0.74
CA PHE A 18 6.88 13.00 -0.68
C PHE A 18 5.37 13.07 -0.92
N ASP A 19 4.97 13.82 -1.95
CA ASP A 19 3.60 13.89 -2.46
C ASP A 19 3.33 12.87 -3.59
N SER A 20 4.35 12.06 -3.92
CA SER A 20 4.33 11.13 -5.04
C SER A 20 4.90 9.78 -4.63
N LEU A 21 4.08 8.72 -4.75
CA LEU A 21 4.51 7.34 -4.48
C LEU A 21 5.71 6.93 -5.34
N ARG A 22 5.76 7.38 -6.59
CA ARG A 22 6.89 7.10 -7.49
C ARG A 22 8.19 7.69 -6.92
N ARG A 23 8.17 8.96 -6.50
CA ARG A 23 9.36 9.63 -5.94
C ARG A 23 9.79 9.00 -4.63
N ALA A 24 8.84 8.72 -3.74
CA ALA A 24 9.12 8.02 -2.49
C ALA A 24 9.79 6.66 -2.74
N ARG A 25 9.30 5.89 -3.72
CA ARG A 25 9.89 4.60 -4.07
C ARG A 25 11.32 4.72 -4.59
N THR A 26 11.59 5.68 -5.48
CA THR A 26 12.95 5.96 -5.95
C THR A 26 13.88 6.33 -4.79
N ALA A 27 13.45 7.23 -3.92
CA ALA A 27 14.27 7.68 -2.79
C ALA A 27 14.57 6.54 -1.79
N LEU A 28 13.61 5.64 -1.55
CA LEU A 28 13.83 4.43 -0.75
C LEU A 28 14.85 3.51 -1.43
N ASP A 29 14.63 3.14 -2.69
CA ASP A 29 15.51 2.21 -3.42
C ASP A 29 16.94 2.76 -3.55
N ASP A 30 17.10 4.06 -3.78
CA ASP A 30 18.39 4.71 -3.88
C ASP A 30 19.11 4.72 -2.51
N HIS A 31 18.41 5.08 -1.43
CA HIS A 31 19.00 5.08 -0.09
C HIS A 31 19.45 3.69 0.35
N GLU A 32 18.61 2.67 0.16
CA GLU A 32 18.96 1.28 0.48
C GLU A 32 20.18 0.80 -0.31
N ARG A 33 20.28 1.15 -1.60
CA ARG A 33 21.43 0.77 -2.45
C ARG A 33 22.72 1.49 -2.09
N GLU A 34 22.64 2.78 -1.81
CA GLU A 34 23.83 3.60 -1.53
C GLU A 34 24.41 3.33 -0.14
N THR A 35 23.56 3.02 0.84
CA THR A 35 23.96 2.92 2.25
C THR A 35 23.94 1.50 2.79
N GLY A 36 23.15 0.60 2.19
CA GLY A 36 22.86 -0.72 2.75
C GLY A 36 21.98 -0.67 4.01
N HIS A 37 21.43 0.49 4.36
CA HIS A 37 20.56 0.66 5.53
C HIS A 37 19.14 0.18 5.26
N ALA A 38 18.45 -0.19 6.34
CA ALA A 38 17.02 -0.47 6.29
C ALA A 38 16.21 0.83 6.35
N VAL A 39 15.22 0.94 5.47
CA VAL A 39 14.36 2.12 5.35
C VAL A 39 12.91 1.73 5.64
N ASP A 40 12.31 2.41 6.62
CA ASP A 40 10.89 2.35 6.90
C ASP A 40 10.13 3.39 6.07
N TRP A 41 8.88 3.11 5.74
CA TRP A 41 8.02 4.04 5.05
C TRP A 41 6.56 3.92 5.49
N GLU A 42 5.85 5.05 5.49
CA GLU A 42 4.42 5.13 5.79
C GLU A 42 3.70 5.97 4.74
N ILE A 43 2.49 5.55 4.36
CA ILE A 43 1.55 6.37 3.59
C ILE A 43 0.52 6.90 4.57
N GLY A 44 0.44 8.22 4.74
CA GLY A 44 -0.49 8.83 5.70
C GLY A 44 -1.96 8.64 5.34
N GLY A 45 -2.30 8.66 4.04
CA GLY A 45 -3.66 8.44 3.54
C GLY A 45 -3.74 8.50 2.02
N LEU A 46 -4.76 7.88 1.46
CA LEU A 46 -5.02 7.88 0.01
C LEU A 46 -6.21 8.78 -0.32
N ALA A 47 -6.48 8.97 -1.61
CA ALA A 47 -7.72 9.61 -2.01
C ALA A 47 -8.92 8.77 -1.49
N PRO A 48 -10.02 9.38 -1.00
CA PRO A 48 -11.12 8.63 -0.39
C PRO A 48 -11.73 7.54 -1.27
N GLY A 49 -11.71 7.72 -2.59
CA GLY A 49 -12.17 6.70 -3.54
C GLY A 49 -11.26 5.47 -3.60
N VAL A 50 -9.95 5.64 -3.41
CA VAL A 50 -8.97 4.55 -3.37
C VAL A 50 -9.09 3.78 -2.06
N GLU A 51 -9.25 4.48 -0.94
CA GLU A 51 -9.46 3.84 0.37
C GLU A 51 -10.73 2.98 0.34
N ARG A 52 -11.83 3.53 -0.17
CA ARG A 52 -13.08 2.79 -0.35
C ARG A 52 -12.91 1.58 -1.27
N ALA A 53 -12.26 1.74 -2.42
CA ALA A 53 -12.01 0.62 -3.32
C ALA A 53 -11.15 -0.48 -2.67
N GLY A 54 -10.19 -0.10 -1.83
CA GLY A 54 -9.37 -1.03 -1.06
C GLY A 54 -10.16 -1.77 0.03
N ASP A 55 -11.03 -1.05 0.75
CA ASP A 55 -11.93 -1.62 1.75
C ASP A 55 -12.93 -2.59 1.09
N ASP A 56 -13.55 -2.19 -0.03
CA ASP A 56 -14.47 -3.03 -0.82
C ASP A 56 -13.80 -4.30 -1.33
N ALA A 57 -12.53 -4.23 -1.72
CA ALA A 57 -11.76 -5.39 -2.18
C ALA A 57 -11.10 -6.19 -1.04
N GLY A 58 -11.15 -5.71 0.21
CA GLY A 58 -10.48 -6.35 1.35
C GLY A 58 -8.95 -6.31 1.33
N VAL A 59 -8.34 -5.40 0.54
CA VAL A 59 -6.87 -5.30 0.34
C VAL A 59 -6.23 -4.15 1.09
N CYS A 60 -6.97 -3.50 1.97
CA CYS A 60 -6.55 -2.35 2.77
C CYS A 60 -5.45 -2.64 3.81
N GLY A 61 -5.03 -3.90 3.97
CA GLY A 61 -3.80 -4.29 4.69
C GLY A 61 -3.84 -4.18 6.22
N ARG A 62 -4.98 -3.79 6.81
CA ARG A 62 -5.21 -3.73 8.26
C ARG A 62 -6.30 -4.73 8.67
N GLU A 63 -6.20 -5.33 9.85
CA GLU A 63 -7.25 -6.24 10.31
C GLU A 63 -8.59 -5.50 10.47
N GLY A 64 -9.69 -6.10 9.99
CA GLY A 64 -11.03 -5.54 10.14
C GLY A 64 -11.37 -4.33 9.25
N CYS A 65 -10.58 -4.04 8.20
CA CYS A 65 -10.89 -2.94 7.27
C CYS A 65 -11.74 -3.29 6.08
N ALA A 66 -11.89 -4.58 5.77
CA ALA A 66 -12.70 -5.00 4.64
C ALA A 66 -14.15 -4.52 4.85
N ASN A 67 -14.76 -3.96 3.82
CA ASN A 67 -16.16 -3.59 3.86
C ASN A 67 -17.01 -4.88 3.76
N PRO A 68 -17.66 -5.34 4.86
CA PRO A 68 -18.37 -6.61 4.87
C PRO A 68 -19.61 -6.63 3.96
N ASP A 69 -20.10 -5.44 3.57
CA ASP A 69 -21.24 -5.30 2.67
C ASP A 69 -20.81 -5.32 1.19
N SER A 70 -19.52 -5.46 0.91
CA SER A 70 -18.99 -5.46 -0.45
C SER A 70 -19.20 -6.82 -1.13
N PRO A 71 -19.85 -6.87 -2.31
CA PRO A 71 -20.04 -8.11 -3.07
C PRO A 71 -18.73 -8.69 -3.62
N LEU A 72 -17.62 -7.93 -3.56
CA LEU A 72 -16.30 -8.40 -3.99
C LEU A 72 -15.68 -9.41 -3.01
N LEU A 73 -16.15 -9.43 -1.76
CA LEU A 73 -15.65 -10.35 -0.73
C LEU A 73 -16.28 -11.75 -0.83
N ASP A 74 -17.41 -11.88 -1.54
CA ASP A 74 -18.16 -13.13 -1.69
C ASP A 74 -17.58 -14.08 -2.76
N HIS A 75 -16.35 -13.83 -3.25
CA HIS A 75 -15.77 -14.70 -4.27
C HIS A 75 -15.33 -16.04 -3.67
N ASP A 76 -16.21 -17.04 -3.75
CA ASP A 76 -15.88 -18.43 -3.48
C ASP A 76 -14.81 -18.91 -4.50
N PRO A 77 -13.57 -19.20 -4.06
CA PRO A 77 -12.49 -19.63 -4.95
C PRO A 77 -12.75 -21.02 -5.57
N SER A 78 -13.77 -21.75 -5.09
CA SER A 78 -14.16 -23.06 -5.62
C SER A 78 -14.94 -22.95 -6.94
N THR A 79 -15.39 -21.75 -7.34
CA THR A 79 -15.98 -21.50 -8.66
C THR A 79 -14.96 -21.22 -9.77
N ALA A 80 -13.68 -21.04 -9.44
CA ALA A 80 -12.60 -20.80 -10.41
C ALA A 80 -12.00 -22.07 -11.03
N SER A 81 -12.53 -23.25 -10.71
CA SER A 81 -12.13 -24.53 -11.32
C SER A 81 -13.21 -25.05 -12.26
N ASP A 82 -13.34 -24.45 -13.44
CA ASP A 82 -13.82 -25.19 -14.61
C ASP A 82 -13.29 -24.59 -15.93
N PRO A 83 -12.15 -25.09 -16.45
CA PRO A 83 -11.79 -24.86 -17.84
C PRO A 83 -12.26 -26.04 -18.68
N SER A 84 -13.54 -26.05 -19.10
CA SER A 84 -13.99 -26.86 -20.25
C SER A 84 -15.39 -26.43 -20.75
N ALA A 85 -15.41 -25.65 -21.83
CA ALA A 85 -16.41 -25.74 -22.90
C ALA A 85 -15.81 -25.24 -24.21
#